data_AF-A0A9R0WCT1-F1
#
_entry.id   AF-A0A9R0WCT1-F1
#
_cell.length_a   1.000
_cell.length_b   1.000
_cell.length_c   1.000
_cell.angle_alpha   90.00
_cell.angle_beta   90.00
_cell.angle_gamma   90.00
#
_symmetry.space_group_name_H-M   'P 1'
#
loop_
_entity.id
_entity.type
_entity.pdbx_description
1 polymer ?
#
loop_
_entity_poly.entity_id
_entity_poly.type
_entity_poly.pdbx_seq_one_letter_code
_entity_poly.pdbx_strand_id
1 'polypeptide(L)'
;MVFTSFVSNFQFIWPWQEWANVKGLPKWAPQRVFVQEVLEREIRLSYFEKIKQSIEDAAELEGLLPPKAGPNFRYHTDESKESTEGHRLSKELVSMVRGRKTTRDIILWVEEQIVPANGAKFAVDVVSQTLLDIGSKSFTHLITVLERYGQIISKLCPDEEMQLLLMDEVSAYWKNSTQMTAIAIDRMMGYRLISNLAIVKWVFSPANVDQFHVSDRPWEILRNTVSKTYNRISDLRKEIQTLRKSIQVGKEASAKAIKELEEAKSILEIVEGQPVSSERPGRLRRLQGFADKAKEEEVTIEESLEAKQALLARGLEEGKELLRLLFKSFVDVLTECLPPVSADGDVPNLRAGDPNVTFPASDPEAVTMEIDNENGADNNSQVNGENTEVGYTIGELEQWCLCTLGYLKSFSRQYATEIWSHIGMLDEEVFVESIHPLIRKAAFSGLCRQMNQ
;
A
#
# COMPACT_ATOMS: atom_id res chain seq x y z
N MET A 1 -15.08 6.42 2.56
CA MET A 1 -15.52 5.08 2.09
C MET A 1 -17.02 4.85 2.35
N VAL A 2 -17.52 5.07 3.57
CA VAL A 2 -18.95 4.84 3.90
C VAL A 2 -19.91 5.64 3.01
N PHE A 3 -19.67 6.94 2.83
CA PHE A 3 -20.54 7.81 2.03
C PHE A 3 -20.60 7.38 0.55
N THR A 4 -19.45 7.14 -0.08
CA THR A 4 -19.42 6.70 -1.49
C THR A 4 -20.13 5.36 -1.69
N SER A 5 -19.89 4.40 -0.78
CA SER A 5 -20.60 3.12 -0.83
C SER A 5 -22.11 3.31 -0.63
N PHE A 6 -22.54 4.21 0.24
CA PHE A 6 -23.95 4.55 0.40
C PHE A 6 -24.53 5.09 -0.91
N VAL A 7 -23.98 6.18 -1.45
CA VAL A 7 -24.51 6.85 -2.66
C VAL A 7 -24.57 5.89 -3.86
N SER A 8 -23.54 5.06 -4.07
CA SER A 8 -23.56 4.04 -5.14
C SER A 8 -24.68 3.00 -5.00
N ASN A 9 -25.11 2.64 -3.78
CA ASN A 9 -26.25 1.74 -3.54
C ASN A 9 -27.60 2.41 -3.79
N PHE A 10 -27.66 3.74 -3.73
CA PHE A 10 -28.86 4.55 -4.02
C PHE A 10 -28.79 5.19 -5.41
N GLN A 11 -28.24 4.45 -6.38
CA GLN A 11 -28.18 4.84 -7.79
C GLN A 11 -27.46 6.17 -8.07
N PHE A 12 -26.52 6.56 -7.19
CA PHE A 12 -25.76 7.80 -7.30
C PHE A 12 -26.60 9.08 -7.11
N ILE A 13 -27.77 8.96 -6.50
CA ILE A 13 -28.67 10.09 -6.23
C ILE A 13 -28.28 10.75 -4.90
N TRP A 14 -27.92 12.03 -4.95
CA TRP A 14 -27.59 12.86 -3.80
C TRP A 14 -27.92 14.33 -4.12
N PRO A 15 -28.40 15.15 -3.16
CA PRO A 15 -28.67 16.57 -3.37
C PRO A 15 -27.35 17.38 -3.50
N TRP A 16 -26.68 17.24 -4.65
CA TRP A 16 -25.39 17.89 -4.91
C TRP A 16 -25.46 19.42 -4.92
N GLN A 17 -26.64 19.98 -5.21
CA GLN A 17 -26.90 21.42 -5.15
C GLN A 17 -26.60 22.05 -3.78
N GLU A 18 -26.87 21.33 -2.69
CA GLU A 18 -26.58 21.81 -1.32
C GLU A 18 -25.06 21.96 -1.05
N TRP A 19 -24.23 21.39 -1.93
CA TRP A 19 -22.77 21.37 -1.81
C TRP A 19 -22.08 22.22 -2.89
N ALA A 20 -22.83 22.95 -3.72
CA ALA A 20 -22.26 23.75 -4.81
C ALA A 20 -21.29 24.85 -4.30
N ASN A 21 -21.52 25.35 -3.08
CA ASN A 21 -20.70 26.35 -2.42
C ASN A 21 -19.24 25.94 -2.22
N VAL A 22 -18.93 24.64 -2.14
CA VAL A 22 -17.55 24.15 -1.91
C VAL A 22 -16.59 24.54 -3.04
N LYS A 23 -17.09 24.89 -4.23
CA LYS A 23 -16.26 25.40 -5.33
C LYS A 23 -15.56 26.71 -4.99
N GLY A 24 -16.21 27.56 -4.18
CA GLY A 24 -15.66 28.85 -3.72
C GLY A 24 -14.54 28.70 -2.70
N LEU A 25 -14.43 27.53 -2.06
CA LEU A 25 -13.41 27.26 -1.05
C LEU A 25 -12.03 27.03 -1.71
N PRO A 26 -10.93 27.28 -0.97
CA PRO A 26 -9.59 26.92 -1.42
C PRO A 26 -9.48 25.44 -1.79
N LYS A 27 -8.59 25.11 -2.73
CA LYS A 27 -8.35 23.73 -3.19
C LYS A 27 -8.01 22.76 -2.04
N TRP A 28 -7.46 23.25 -0.94
CA TRP A 28 -7.09 22.47 0.25
C TRP A 28 -8.18 22.35 1.30
N ALA A 29 -9.30 23.08 1.16
CA ALA A 29 -10.35 23.06 2.16
C ALA A 29 -10.96 21.65 2.26
N PRO A 30 -11.11 21.08 3.48
CA PRO A 30 -11.55 19.70 3.66
C PRO A 30 -12.87 19.37 2.97
N GLN A 31 -13.84 20.30 2.94
CA GLN A 31 -15.13 20.09 2.27
C GLN A 31 -14.97 19.95 0.75
N ARG A 32 -14.13 20.80 0.13
CA ARG A 32 -13.86 20.74 -1.30
C ARG A 32 -13.11 19.46 -1.68
N VAL A 33 -12.05 19.13 -0.92
CA VAL A 33 -11.28 17.90 -1.11
C VAL A 33 -12.17 16.68 -0.91
N PHE A 34 -13.05 16.68 0.10
CA PHE A 34 -14.02 15.61 0.34
C PHE A 34 -14.92 15.38 -0.88
N VAL A 35 -15.50 16.42 -1.48
CA VAL A 35 -16.34 16.28 -2.67
C VAL A 35 -15.54 15.74 -3.86
N GLN A 36 -14.33 16.26 -4.11
CA GLN A 36 -13.45 15.75 -5.18
C GLN A 36 -13.14 14.25 -5.00
N GLU A 37 -12.76 13.87 -3.79
CA GLU A 37 -12.43 12.50 -3.40
C GLU A 37 -13.64 11.56 -3.45
N VAL A 38 -14.85 12.05 -3.15
CA VAL A 38 -16.09 11.29 -3.31
C VAL A 38 -16.39 11.07 -4.79
N LEU A 39 -16.40 12.13 -5.61
CA LEU A 39 -16.67 12.03 -7.05
C LEU A 39 -15.69 11.08 -7.73
N GLU A 40 -14.41 11.16 -7.39
CA GLU A 40 -13.40 10.24 -7.90
C GLU A 40 -13.72 8.78 -7.53
N ARG A 41 -14.11 8.51 -6.28
CA ARG A 41 -14.48 7.14 -5.86
C ARG A 41 -15.78 6.65 -6.49
N GLU A 42 -16.77 7.52 -6.68
CA GLU A 42 -17.99 7.16 -7.42
C GLU A 42 -17.65 6.75 -8.85
N ILE A 43 -16.70 7.45 -9.49
CA ILE A 43 -16.21 7.08 -10.83
C ILE A 43 -15.55 5.70 -10.80
N ARG A 44 -14.76 5.38 -9.76
CA ARG A 44 -14.15 4.04 -9.61
C ARG A 44 -15.20 2.92 -9.43
N LEU A 45 -16.35 3.25 -8.83
CA LEU A 45 -17.51 2.33 -8.68
C LEU A 45 -18.44 2.33 -9.91
N SER A 46 -18.21 3.23 -10.86
CA SER A 46 -19.06 3.42 -12.03
C SER A 46 -18.23 3.80 -13.27
N TYR A 47 -18.71 4.72 -14.09
CA TYR A 47 -17.96 5.31 -15.18
C TYR A 47 -18.18 6.83 -15.24
N PHE A 48 -17.19 7.53 -15.78
CA PHE A 48 -17.13 9.00 -15.79
C PHE A 48 -18.44 9.67 -16.22
N GLU A 49 -19.00 9.27 -17.36
CA GLU A 49 -20.21 9.89 -17.92
C GLU A 49 -21.44 9.74 -17.00
N LYS A 50 -21.56 8.62 -16.26
CA LYS A 50 -22.68 8.41 -15.33
C LYS A 50 -22.56 9.32 -14.10
N ILE A 51 -21.36 9.48 -13.56
CA ILE A 51 -21.17 10.36 -12.41
C ILE A 51 -21.31 11.83 -12.82
N LYS A 52 -20.83 12.19 -14.01
CA LYS A 52 -21.08 13.50 -14.60
C LYS A 52 -22.58 13.77 -14.72
N GLN A 53 -23.37 12.80 -15.17
CA GLN A 53 -24.83 12.93 -15.23
C GLN A 53 -25.47 13.06 -13.83
N SER A 54 -24.94 12.36 -12.81
CA SER A 54 -25.51 12.44 -11.45
C SER A 54 -25.35 13.79 -10.76
N ILE A 55 -24.50 14.68 -11.30
CA ILE A 55 -24.28 16.05 -10.80
C ILE A 55 -24.77 17.12 -11.79
N GLU A 56 -25.60 16.76 -12.78
CA GLU A 56 -26.07 17.68 -13.82
C GLU A 56 -26.89 18.85 -13.24
N ASP A 57 -27.56 18.60 -12.11
CA ASP A 57 -28.25 19.64 -11.34
C ASP A 57 -27.28 20.60 -10.65
N ALA A 58 -26.01 20.22 -10.44
CA ALA A 58 -24.92 20.98 -9.83
C ALA A 58 -23.72 21.21 -10.75
N ALA A 59 -23.95 21.98 -11.82
CA ALA A 59 -22.96 22.34 -12.82
C ALA A 59 -21.70 23.02 -12.23
N GLU A 60 -21.77 23.65 -11.05
CA GLU A 60 -20.60 24.19 -10.36
C GLU A 60 -19.55 23.09 -10.09
N LEU A 61 -20.01 21.90 -9.69
CA LEU A 61 -19.20 20.77 -9.28
C LEU A 61 -18.54 20.03 -10.45
N GLU A 62 -18.96 20.26 -11.70
CA GLU A 62 -18.32 19.66 -12.88
C GLU A 62 -16.82 20.01 -12.92
N GLY A 63 -16.45 21.22 -12.50
CA GLY A 63 -15.05 21.65 -12.39
C GLY A 63 -14.25 20.95 -11.29
N LEU A 64 -14.89 20.17 -10.43
CA LEU A 64 -14.27 19.35 -9.39
C LEU A 64 -14.13 17.87 -9.79
N LEU A 65 -14.69 17.45 -10.93
CA LEU A 65 -14.49 16.11 -11.44
C LEU A 65 -12.99 15.86 -11.74
N PRO A 66 -12.46 14.67 -11.45
CA PRO A 66 -11.12 14.32 -11.86
C PRO A 66 -11.01 14.30 -13.39
N PRO A 67 -9.80 14.47 -13.96
CA PRO A 67 -9.58 14.28 -15.38
C PRO A 67 -10.09 12.91 -15.85
N LYS A 68 -10.58 12.84 -17.10
CA LYS A 68 -11.00 11.56 -17.67
C LYS A 68 -9.83 10.58 -17.66
N ALA A 69 -10.03 9.44 -17.00
CA ALA A 69 -9.01 8.43 -16.85
C ALA A 69 -8.55 7.89 -18.21
N GLY A 70 -7.24 7.74 -18.37
CA GLY A 70 -6.63 7.21 -19.59
C GLY A 70 -5.11 7.14 -19.48
N PRO A 71 -4.47 6.34 -20.34
CA PRO A 71 -3.01 6.27 -20.41
C PRO A 71 -2.42 7.56 -20.97
N ASN A 72 -1.27 7.97 -20.43
CA ASN A 72 -0.48 9.09 -20.90
C ASN A 72 0.86 8.57 -21.42
N PHE A 73 0.84 7.93 -22.59
CA PHE A 73 2.01 7.29 -23.15
C PHE A 73 2.94 8.30 -23.85
N ARG A 74 4.22 8.32 -23.45
CA ARG A 74 5.21 9.29 -23.95
C ARG A 74 5.64 9.04 -25.41
N TYR A 75 5.52 7.80 -25.88
CA TYR A 75 6.12 7.35 -27.15
C TYR A 75 5.08 7.13 -28.26
N HIS A 76 3.97 7.90 -28.25
CA HIS A 76 3.03 7.92 -29.36
C HIS A 76 3.69 8.35 -30.69
N THR A 77 3.16 7.85 -31.81
CA THR A 77 3.40 8.43 -33.14
C THR A 77 2.62 9.74 -33.24
N ASP A 78 3.31 10.88 -33.16
CA ASP A 78 2.84 12.10 -33.82
C ASP A 78 3.39 12.06 -35.25
N GLU A 79 2.52 12.01 -36.26
CA GLU A 79 2.95 12.02 -37.69
C GLU A 79 3.77 13.26 -38.06
N SER A 80 3.81 14.28 -37.20
CA SER A 80 4.46 15.58 -37.38
C SER A 80 5.82 15.74 -36.70
N LYS A 81 6.28 14.76 -35.90
CA LYS A 81 7.57 14.83 -35.18
C LYS A 81 8.54 13.77 -35.69
N GLU A 82 9.81 14.14 -35.85
CA GLU A 82 10.89 13.17 -36.07
C GLU A 82 10.81 12.05 -35.03
N SER A 83 10.90 10.80 -35.49
CA SER A 83 10.85 9.62 -34.63
C SER A 83 11.98 9.69 -33.61
N THR A 84 11.65 9.98 -32.35
CA THR A 84 12.63 9.94 -31.27
C THR A 84 13.19 8.53 -31.11
N GLU A 85 14.41 8.42 -30.58
CA GLU A 85 15.03 7.13 -30.33
C GLU A 85 14.17 6.26 -29.38
N GLY A 86 13.55 6.88 -28.38
CA GLY A 86 12.61 6.19 -27.49
C GLY A 86 11.38 5.63 -28.21
N HIS A 87 10.85 6.34 -29.23
CA HIS A 87 9.77 5.83 -30.06
C HIS A 87 10.18 4.59 -30.87
N ARG A 88 11.39 4.62 -31.44
CA ARG A 88 11.95 3.49 -32.20
C ARG A 88 12.09 2.26 -31.30
N LEU A 89 12.71 2.41 -30.14
CA LEU A 89 12.93 1.34 -29.16
C LEU A 89 11.61 0.82 -28.59
N SER A 90 10.66 1.70 -28.31
CA SER A 90 9.31 1.32 -27.87
C SER A 90 8.60 0.44 -28.91
N LYS A 91 8.61 0.82 -30.19
CA LYS A 91 8.06 -0.01 -31.29
C LYS A 91 8.74 -1.37 -31.40
N GLU A 92 10.06 -1.41 -31.24
CA GLU A 92 10.84 -2.64 -31.26
C GLU A 92 10.44 -3.58 -30.12
N LEU A 93 10.31 -3.05 -28.89
CA LEU A 93 9.86 -3.79 -27.72
C LEU A 93 8.43 -4.31 -27.88
N VAL A 94 7.51 -3.51 -28.42
CA VAL A 94 6.14 -3.95 -28.77
C VAL A 94 6.20 -5.13 -29.75
N SER A 95 7.04 -5.04 -30.78
CA SER A 95 7.24 -6.12 -31.75
C SER A 95 7.77 -7.40 -31.09
N MET A 96 8.75 -7.30 -30.20
CA MET A 96 9.30 -8.43 -29.45
C MET A 96 8.26 -9.10 -28.55
N VAL A 97 7.45 -8.31 -27.83
CA VAL A 97 6.40 -8.83 -26.95
C VAL A 97 5.29 -9.52 -27.76
N ARG A 98 4.86 -8.91 -28.88
CA ARG A 98 3.89 -9.52 -29.82
C ARG A 98 4.44 -10.79 -30.47
N GLY A 99 5.72 -10.77 -30.82
CA GLY A 99 6.49 -11.92 -31.33
C GLY A 99 6.78 -12.98 -30.26
N ARG A 100 6.31 -12.79 -29.02
CA ARG A 100 6.47 -13.73 -27.89
C ARG A 100 7.93 -14.08 -27.61
N LYS A 101 8.85 -13.13 -27.84
CA LYS A 101 10.27 -13.29 -27.48
C LYS A 101 10.40 -13.62 -26.00
N THR A 102 11.46 -14.37 -25.67
CA THR A 102 11.67 -14.76 -24.28
C THR A 102 12.12 -13.55 -23.47
N THR A 103 11.81 -13.54 -22.18
CA THR A 103 12.25 -12.50 -21.24
C THR A 103 13.77 -12.33 -21.27
N ARG A 104 14.52 -13.44 -21.40
CA ARG A 104 15.98 -13.42 -21.51
C ARG A 104 16.47 -12.68 -22.76
N ASP A 105 15.85 -12.91 -23.92
CA ASP A 105 16.25 -12.25 -25.16
C ASP A 105 16.04 -10.73 -25.07
N ILE A 106 14.93 -10.31 -24.45
CA ILE A 106 14.62 -8.88 -24.28
C ILE A 106 15.59 -8.26 -23.26
N ILE A 107 15.94 -8.95 -22.16
CA ILE A 107 16.94 -8.47 -21.21
C ILE A 107 18.28 -8.21 -21.92
N LEU A 108 18.76 -9.18 -22.72
CA LEU A 108 20.01 -9.03 -23.48
C LEU A 108 19.94 -7.84 -24.45
N TRP A 109 18.81 -7.69 -25.16
CA TRP A 109 18.61 -6.53 -26.04
C TRP A 109 18.69 -5.20 -25.28
N VAL A 110 18.06 -5.09 -24.10
CA VAL A 110 18.13 -3.87 -23.27
C VAL A 110 19.56 -3.62 -22.79
N GLU A 111 20.25 -4.64 -22.27
CA GLU A 111 21.61 -4.55 -21.71
C GLU A 111 22.67 -4.24 -22.78
N GLU A 112 22.51 -4.76 -24.00
CA GLU A 112 23.50 -4.60 -25.08
C GLU A 112 23.24 -3.39 -25.96
N GLN A 113 21.97 -2.96 -26.12
CA GLN A 113 21.62 -1.89 -27.08
C GLN A 113 21.18 -0.60 -26.41
N ILE A 114 20.33 -0.66 -25.39
CA ILE A 114 19.73 0.57 -24.81
C ILE A 114 20.61 1.16 -23.73
N VAL A 115 21.00 0.34 -22.74
CA VAL A 115 21.77 0.82 -21.58
C VAL A 115 23.11 1.45 -22.00
N PRO A 116 23.91 0.86 -22.92
CA PRO A 116 25.17 1.45 -23.33
C PRO A 116 25.02 2.73 -24.16
N ALA A 117 23.95 2.84 -24.96
CA ALA A 117 23.74 3.97 -25.85
C ALA A 117 23.06 5.17 -25.17
N ASN A 118 22.13 4.92 -24.24
CA ASN A 118 21.25 5.95 -23.67
C ASN A 118 21.29 6.02 -22.13
N GLY A 119 21.87 5.02 -21.47
CA GLY A 119 21.94 4.92 -20.00
C GLY A 119 20.75 4.20 -19.37
N ALA A 120 20.95 3.73 -18.13
CA ALA A 120 19.98 2.91 -17.40
C ALA A 120 18.66 3.64 -17.10
N LYS A 121 18.70 4.94 -16.77
CA LYS A 121 17.49 5.74 -16.48
C LYS A 121 16.56 5.82 -17.68
N PHE A 122 17.13 6.05 -18.86
CA PHE A 122 16.38 6.05 -20.12
C PHE A 122 15.83 4.67 -20.46
N ALA A 123 16.60 3.60 -20.20
CA ALA A 123 16.14 2.24 -20.40
C ALA A 123 14.92 1.91 -19.52
N VAL A 124 14.93 2.31 -18.25
CA VAL A 124 13.75 2.17 -17.36
C VAL A 124 12.56 2.88 -17.94
N ASP A 125 12.69 4.17 -18.29
CA ASP A 125 11.61 4.99 -18.88
C ASP A 125 10.98 4.31 -20.10
N VAL A 126 11.77 4.01 -21.14
CA VAL A 126 11.24 3.41 -22.38
C VAL A 126 10.60 2.04 -22.12
N VAL A 127 11.25 1.17 -21.33
CA VAL A 127 10.75 -0.18 -21.08
C VAL A 127 9.50 -0.16 -20.21
N SER A 128 9.47 0.60 -19.12
CA SER A 128 8.31 0.67 -18.22
C SER A 128 7.12 1.30 -18.91
N GLN A 129 7.29 2.45 -19.60
CA GLN A 129 6.22 3.10 -20.36
C GLN A 129 5.63 2.14 -21.40
N THR A 130 6.47 1.42 -22.13
CA THR A 130 6.02 0.52 -23.20
C THR A 130 5.31 -0.72 -22.65
N LEU A 131 5.81 -1.33 -21.57
CA LEU A 131 5.14 -2.49 -20.94
C LEU A 131 3.80 -2.09 -20.31
N LEU A 132 3.71 -0.90 -19.70
CA LEU A 132 2.44 -0.36 -19.20
C LEU A 132 1.44 -0.12 -20.34
N ASP A 133 1.90 0.39 -21.48
CA ASP A 133 1.08 0.61 -22.68
C ASP A 133 0.51 -0.68 -23.25
N ILE A 134 1.35 -1.73 -23.38
CA ILE A 134 0.90 -3.06 -23.79
C ILE A 134 -0.16 -3.62 -22.84
N GLY A 135 -0.02 -3.36 -21.53
CA GLY A 135 -0.94 -3.82 -20.48
C GLY A 135 -2.16 -2.92 -20.23
N SER A 136 -2.30 -1.79 -20.92
CA SER A 136 -3.20 -0.70 -20.52
C SER A 136 -4.70 -0.97 -20.71
N LYS A 137 -5.06 -1.99 -21.51
CA LYS A 137 -6.45 -2.28 -21.89
C LYS A 137 -7.34 -2.66 -20.70
N SER A 138 -6.82 -3.43 -19.74
CA SER A 138 -7.53 -3.78 -18.51
C SER A 138 -6.58 -4.26 -17.42
N PHE A 139 -7.05 -4.35 -16.18
CA PHE A 139 -6.26 -4.87 -15.06
C PHE A 139 -5.64 -6.26 -15.33
N THR A 140 -6.39 -7.15 -15.98
CA THR A 140 -5.89 -8.49 -16.33
C THR A 140 -4.77 -8.43 -17.36
N HIS A 141 -4.82 -7.50 -18.33
CA HIS A 141 -3.74 -7.33 -19.29
C HIS A 141 -2.46 -6.83 -18.61
N LEU A 142 -2.58 -5.84 -17.72
CA LEU A 142 -1.46 -5.36 -16.92
C LEU A 142 -0.83 -6.50 -16.10
N ILE A 143 -1.64 -7.28 -15.38
CA ILE A 143 -1.19 -8.44 -14.61
C ILE A 143 -0.44 -9.43 -15.51
N THR A 144 -1.01 -9.79 -16.66
CA THR A 144 -0.41 -10.73 -17.61
C THR A 144 0.96 -10.26 -18.11
N VAL A 145 1.09 -8.96 -18.38
CA VAL A 145 2.37 -8.37 -18.81
C VAL A 145 3.39 -8.40 -17.68
N LEU A 146 3.00 -8.02 -16.46
CA LEU A 146 3.90 -8.02 -15.29
C LEU A 146 4.36 -9.44 -14.91
N GLU A 147 3.47 -10.45 -14.97
CA GLU A 147 3.83 -11.84 -14.70
C GLU A 147 4.86 -12.39 -15.69
N ARG A 148 4.68 -12.06 -16.97
CA ARG A 148 5.52 -12.61 -18.04
C ARG A 148 6.83 -11.86 -18.21
N TYR A 149 6.78 -10.54 -18.13
CA TYR A 149 7.88 -9.64 -18.52
C TYR A 149 8.42 -8.80 -17.36
N GLY A 150 7.86 -8.90 -16.15
CA GLY A 150 8.29 -8.13 -14.98
C GLY A 150 9.75 -8.38 -14.57
N GLN A 151 10.32 -9.54 -14.89
CA GLN A 151 11.75 -9.79 -14.67
C GLN A 151 12.67 -8.82 -15.44
N ILE A 152 12.22 -8.27 -16.58
CA ILE A 152 12.96 -7.22 -17.30
C ILE A 152 13.06 -5.96 -16.42
N ILE A 153 11.94 -5.56 -15.82
CA ILE A 153 11.87 -4.44 -14.88
C ILE A 153 12.76 -4.71 -13.66
N SER A 154 12.70 -5.91 -13.09
CA SER A 154 13.53 -6.29 -11.94
C SER A 154 15.03 -6.23 -12.25
N LYS A 155 15.45 -6.50 -13.49
CA LYS A 155 16.85 -6.35 -13.92
C LYS A 155 17.28 -4.90 -14.08
N LEU A 156 16.38 -4.04 -14.56
CA LEU A 156 16.65 -2.61 -14.72
C LEU A 156 16.56 -1.82 -13.42
N CYS A 157 15.83 -2.34 -12.43
CA CYS A 157 15.64 -1.72 -11.13
C CYS A 157 16.25 -2.56 -9.98
N PRO A 158 17.59 -2.79 -9.96
CA PRO A 158 18.23 -3.62 -8.95
C PRO A 158 18.28 -2.97 -7.56
N ASP A 159 18.28 -1.63 -7.52
CA ASP A 159 18.38 -0.83 -6.31
C ASP A 159 17.16 0.07 -6.10
N GLU A 160 17.11 0.73 -4.95
CA GLU A 160 15.99 1.58 -4.57
C GLU A 160 15.87 2.84 -5.46
N GLU A 161 16.97 3.46 -5.90
CA GLU A 161 16.92 4.67 -6.75
C GLU A 161 16.18 4.37 -8.05
N MET A 162 16.51 3.24 -8.68
CA MET A 162 15.86 2.82 -9.92
C MET A 162 14.42 2.35 -9.69
N GLN A 163 14.07 1.83 -8.51
CA GLN A 163 12.68 1.53 -8.13
C GLN A 163 11.84 2.80 -7.94
N LEU A 164 12.43 3.87 -7.39
CA LEU A 164 11.79 5.19 -7.28
C LEU A 164 11.51 5.76 -8.67
N LEU A 165 12.49 5.71 -9.58
CA LEU A 165 12.32 6.13 -10.96
C LEU A 165 11.21 5.35 -11.68
N LEU A 166 11.12 4.03 -11.47
CA LEU A 166 10.04 3.21 -12.02
C LEU A 166 8.67 3.68 -11.51
N MET A 167 8.53 4.01 -10.23
CA MET A 167 7.27 4.50 -9.68
C MET A 167 6.91 5.90 -10.21
N ASP A 168 7.90 6.76 -10.45
CA ASP A 168 7.69 8.04 -11.14
C ASP A 168 7.16 7.81 -12.56
N GLU A 169 7.71 6.84 -13.29
CA GLU A 169 7.25 6.51 -14.64
C GLU A 169 5.85 5.90 -14.65
N VAL A 170 5.51 5.05 -13.68
CA VAL A 170 4.15 4.54 -13.48
C VAL A 170 3.17 5.69 -13.20
N SER A 171 3.55 6.62 -12.31
CA SER A 171 2.75 7.78 -11.96
C SER A 171 2.58 8.73 -13.14
N ALA A 172 3.62 8.95 -13.96
CA ALA A 172 3.56 9.78 -15.15
C ALA A 172 2.66 9.17 -16.25
N TYR A 173 2.72 7.84 -16.41
CA TYR A 173 1.89 7.10 -17.37
C TYR A 173 0.41 7.12 -16.95
N TRP A 174 0.11 6.95 -15.67
CA TRP A 174 -1.25 6.96 -15.13
C TRP A 174 -1.61 8.28 -14.42
N LYS A 175 -1.07 9.42 -14.88
CA LYS A 175 -1.26 10.73 -14.22
C LYS A 175 -2.72 11.14 -14.01
N ASN A 176 -3.62 10.69 -14.89
CA ASN A 176 -5.07 10.96 -14.85
C ASN A 176 -5.87 9.82 -14.20
N SER A 177 -5.21 8.81 -13.63
CA SER A 177 -5.85 7.67 -12.97
C SER A 177 -5.10 7.30 -11.69
N THR A 178 -5.55 7.91 -10.60
CA THR A 178 -5.15 7.58 -9.23
C THR A 178 -5.34 6.08 -8.92
N GLN A 179 -6.49 5.52 -9.31
CA GLN A 179 -6.81 4.09 -9.15
C GLN A 179 -5.81 3.19 -9.86
N MET A 180 -5.50 3.49 -11.12
CA MET A 180 -4.59 2.65 -11.89
C MET A 180 -3.15 2.77 -11.41
N THR A 181 -2.74 3.96 -10.98
CA THR A 181 -1.44 4.15 -10.32
C THR A 181 -1.33 3.27 -9.07
N ALA A 182 -2.33 3.33 -8.18
CA ALA A 182 -2.35 2.56 -6.94
C ALA A 182 -2.34 1.04 -7.22
N ILE A 183 -3.12 0.57 -8.20
CA ILE A 183 -3.17 -0.85 -8.59
C ILE A 183 -1.85 -1.31 -9.21
N ALA A 184 -1.24 -0.51 -10.08
CA ALA A 184 0.03 -0.86 -10.71
C ALA A 184 1.15 -1.02 -9.67
N ILE A 185 1.29 -0.05 -8.76
CA ILE A 185 2.26 -0.10 -7.65
C ILE A 185 1.96 -1.30 -6.74
N ASP A 186 0.70 -1.53 -6.37
CA ASP A 186 0.29 -2.67 -5.55
C ASP A 186 0.68 -4.02 -6.18
N ARG A 187 0.49 -4.17 -7.49
CA ARG A 187 0.86 -5.39 -8.23
C ARG A 187 2.37 -5.52 -8.37
N MET A 188 3.08 -4.44 -8.68
CA MET A 188 4.55 -4.45 -8.76
C MET A 188 5.17 -4.86 -7.42
N MET A 189 4.63 -4.40 -6.28
CA MET A 189 5.04 -4.87 -4.95
C MET A 189 4.76 -6.37 -4.78
N GLY A 190 3.59 -6.84 -5.21
CA GLY A 190 3.20 -8.26 -5.14
C GLY A 190 4.13 -9.19 -5.93
N TYR A 191 4.59 -8.75 -7.10
CA TYR A 191 5.59 -9.45 -7.92
C TYR A 191 7.04 -9.21 -7.49
N ARG A 192 7.26 -8.47 -6.39
CA ARG A 192 8.59 -8.09 -5.88
C ARG A 192 9.44 -7.32 -6.88
N LEU A 193 8.80 -6.52 -7.74
CA LEU A 193 9.48 -5.61 -8.67
C LEU A 193 9.91 -4.31 -7.98
N ILE A 194 9.16 -3.92 -6.94
CA ILE A 194 9.46 -2.80 -6.04
C ILE A 194 9.35 -3.28 -4.59
N SER A 195 10.21 -2.77 -3.72
CA SER A 195 10.17 -3.07 -2.30
C SER A 195 9.15 -2.20 -1.57
N ASN A 196 8.64 -2.68 -0.42
CA ASN A 196 7.78 -1.90 0.46
C ASN A 196 8.50 -0.64 1.00
N LEU A 197 9.81 -0.74 1.28
CA LEU A 197 10.62 0.39 1.71
C LEU A 197 10.74 1.47 0.63
N ALA A 198 10.96 1.07 -0.63
CA ALA A 198 10.99 2.00 -1.76
C ALA A 198 9.67 2.76 -1.90
N ILE A 199 8.52 2.08 -1.73
CA ILE A 199 7.20 2.73 -1.80
C ILE A 199 7.05 3.79 -0.71
N VAL A 200 7.49 3.52 0.52
CA VAL A 200 7.47 4.53 1.59
C VAL A 200 8.31 5.75 1.19
N LYS A 201 9.56 5.54 0.74
CA LYS A 201 10.43 6.64 0.28
C LYS A 201 9.80 7.44 -0.87
N TRP A 202 9.14 6.77 -1.79
CA TRP A 202 8.46 7.41 -2.91
C TRP A 202 7.24 8.23 -2.46
N VAL A 203 6.41 7.71 -1.56
CA VAL A 203 5.26 8.43 -1.00
C VAL A 203 5.69 9.71 -0.28
N PHE A 204 6.80 9.65 0.47
CA PHE A 204 7.38 10.81 1.16
C PHE A 204 8.40 11.59 0.32
N SER A 205 8.47 11.34 -0.99
CA SER A 205 9.32 12.15 -1.87
C SER A 205 8.73 13.55 -2.09
N PRO A 206 9.55 14.57 -2.40
CA PRO A 206 9.06 15.93 -2.63
C PRO A 206 7.95 16.04 -3.67
N ALA A 207 7.92 15.13 -4.67
CA ALA A 207 6.88 15.13 -5.70
C ALA A 207 5.47 14.78 -5.16
N ASN A 208 5.38 14.08 -4.02
CA ASN A 208 4.13 13.58 -3.45
C ASN A 208 3.74 14.29 -2.15
N VAL A 209 4.70 14.78 -1.37
CA VAL A 209 4.49 15.41 -0.07
C VAL A 209 3.52 16.58 -0.16
N ASP A 210 3.64 17.43 -1.17
CA ASP A 210 2.76 18.61 -1.37
C ASP A 210 1.30 18.26 -1.67
N GLN A 211 0.99 16.97 -1.91
CA GLN A 211 -0.35 16.51 -2.29
C GLN A 211 -1.13 15.88 -1.13
N PHE A 212 -0.51 15.74 0.05
CA PHE A 212 -1.06 15.00 1.19
C PHE A 212 -2.43 15.49 1.66
N HIS A 213 -2.72 16.79 1.55
CA HIS A 213 -4.00 17.39 1.94
C HIS A 213 -5.01 17.54 0.82
N VAL A 214 -4.64 17.28 -0.43
CA VAL A 214 -5.51 17.42 -1.61
C VAL A 214 -5.81 16.10 -2.32
N SER A 215 -5.12 15.01 -1.97
CA SER A 215 -5.35 13.70 -2.57
C SER A 215 -5.18 12.55 -1.58
N ASP A 216 -6.08 11.57 -1.61
CA ASP A 216 -5.92 10.31 -0.85
C ASP A 216 -4.97 9.31 -1.54
N ARG A 217 -4.54 9.56 -2.78
CA ARG A 217 -3.71 8.61 -3.56
C ARG A 217 -2.44 8.17 -2.82
N PRO A 218 -1.59 9.05 -2.28
CA PRO A 218 -0.38 8.63 -1.58
C PRO A 218 -0.71 7.77 -0.35
N TRP A 219 -1.78 8.11 0.36
CA TRP A 219 -2.25 7.41 1.54
C TRP A 219 -2.86 6.04 1.22
N GLU A 220 -3.59 5.92 0.12
CA GLU A 220 -4.10 4.63 -0.39
C GLU A 220 -2.95 3.67 -0.69
N ILE A 221 -1.93 4.15 -1.42
CA ILE A 221 -0.73 3.36 -1.74
C ILE A 221 0.01 2.93 -0.48
N LEU A 222 0.16 3.84 0.49
CA LEU A 222 0.84 3.57 1.74
C LEU A 222 0.07 2.53 2.60
N ARG A 223 -1.26 2.66 2.72
CA ARG A 223 -2.12 1.69 3.42
C ARG A 223 -2.04 0.32 2.76
N ASN A 224 -2.12 0.25 1.44
CA ASN A 224 -2.02 -1.01 0.69
C ASN A 224 -0.66 -1.69 0.96
N THR A 225 0.42 -0.92 0.99
CA THR A 225 1.79 -1.41 1.25
C THR A 225 1.94 -1.99 2.65
N VAL A 226 1.51 -1.25 3.67
CA VAL A 226 1.60 -1.68 5.08
C VAL A 226 0.70 -2.89 5.32
N SER A 227 -0.57 -2.83 4.89
CA SER A 227 -1.51 -3.94 5.01
C SER A 227 -1.03 -5.20 4.29
N LYS A 228 -0.51 -5.09 3.07
CA LYS A 228 0.01 -6.25 2.33
C LYS A 228 1.21 -6.90 3.01
N THR A 229 2.12 -6.10 3.58
CA THR A 229 3.27 -6.60 4.35
C THR A 229 2.79 -7.43 5.54
N TYR A 230 1.86 -6.92 6.34
CA TYR A 230 1.36 -7.62 7.52
C TYR A 230 0.42 -8.78 7.21
N ASN A 231 -0.40 -8.68 6.17
CA ASN A 231 -1.23 -9.79 5.72
C ASN A 231 -0.35 -10.99 5.37
N ARG A 232 0.77 -10.76 4.65
CA ARG A 232 1.72 -11.83 4.34
C ARG A 232 2.34 -12.47 5.59
N ILE A 233 2.67 -11.67 6.61
CA ILE A 233 3.19 -12.17 7.90
C ILE A 233 2.12 -12.99 8.63
N SER A 234 0.87 -12.48 8.67
CA SER A 234 -0.28 -13.18 9.26
C SER A 234 -0.52 -14.52 8.57
N ASP A 235 -0.49 -14.56 7.23
CA ASP A 235 -0.73 -15.77 6.46
C ASP A 235 0.38 -16.80 6.69
N LEU A 236 1.65 -16.37 6.71
CA LEU A 236 2.78 -17.23 7.07
C LEU A 236 2.64 -17.82 8.49
N ARG A 237 2.17 -17.03 9.47
CA ARG A 237 1.91 -17.52 10.84
C ARG A 237 0.83 -18.61 10.85
N LYS A 238 -0.26 -18.42 10.10
CA LYS A 238 -1.34 -19.41 9.97
C LYS A 238 -0.87 -20.69 9.28
N GLU A 239 -0.09 -20.57 8.21
CA GLU A 239 0.52 -21.71 7.51
C GLU A 239 1.46 -22.50 8.44
N ILE A 240 2.34 -21.82 9.18
CA ILE A 240 3.25 -22.43 10.17
C ILE A 240 2.46 -23.16 11.26
N GLN A 241 1.38 -22.55 11.77
CA GLN A 241 0.54 -23.19 12.78
C GLN A 241 -0.11 -24.47 12.24
N THR A 242 -0.50 -24.47 10.97
CA THR A 242 -1.10 -25.63 10.30
C THR A 242 -0.06 -26.73 10.10
N LEU A 243 1.13 -26.39 9.60
CA LEU A 243 2.25 -27.32 9.43
C LEU A 243 2.70 -27.94 10.76
N ARG A 244 2.76 -27.17 11.86
CA ARG A 244 3.07 -27.71 13.19
C ARG A 244 2.09 -28.80 13.64
N LYS A 245 0.80 -28.62 13.37
CA LYS A 245 -0.22 -29.64 13.66
C LYS A 245 -0.02 -30.87 12.77
N SER A 246 0.25 -30.68 11.48
CA SER A 246 0.55 -31.77 10.54
C SER A 246 1.79 -32.56 10.93
N ILE A 247 2.85 -31.91 11.43
CA ILE A 247 4.06 -32.58 11.93
C ILE A 247 3.75 -33.43 13.15
N GLN A 248 2.94 -32.94 14.08
CA GLN A 248 2.56 -33.74 15.26
C GLN A 248 1.86 -35.04 14.84
N VAL A 249 0.90 -34.95 13.91
CA VAL A 249 0.21 -36.12 13.35
C VAL A 249 1.18 -37.03 12.58
N GLY A 250 2.09 -36.44 11.79
CA GLY A 250 3.11 -37.18 11.04
C GLY A 250 4.06 -37.96 11.95
N LYS A 251 4.52 -37.33 13.04
CA LYS A 251 5.36 -37.95 14.07
C LYS A 251 4.68 -39.12 14.75
N GLU A 252 3.40 -38.97 15.10
CA GLU A 252 2.62 -40.06 15.69
C GLU A 252 2.43 -41.23 14.72
N ALA A 253 2.18 -40.94 13.43
CA ALA A 253 2.04 -41.97 12.39
C ALA A 253 3.37 -42.69 12.12
N SER A 254 4.47 -41.94 12.01
CA SER A 254 5.84 -42.44 11.84
C SER A 254 6.24 -43.33 13.02
N ALA A 255 6.05 -42.85 14.26
CA ALA A 255 6.33 -43.63 15.47
C ALA A 255 5.48 -44.92 15.55
N LYS A 256 4.21 -44.87 15.15
CA LYS A 256 3.34 -46.05 15.09
C LYS A 256 3.84 -47.06 14.05
N ALA A 257 4.20 -46.62 12.85
CA ALA A 257 4.70 -47.48 11.79
C ALA A 257 6.04 -48.13 12.16
N ILE A 258 6.95 -47.39 12.82
CA ILE A 258 8.21 -47.91 13.35
C ILE A 258 7.95 -48.94 14.45
N LYS A 259 7.02 -48.67 15.36
CA LYS A 259 6.66 -49.60 16.42
C LYS A 259 6.07 -50.90 15.88
N GLU A 260 5.15 -50.84 14.91
CA GLU A 260 4.58 -52.03 14.26
C GLU A 260 5.65 -52.86 13.53
N LEU A 261 6.65 -52.19 12.93
CA LEU A 261 7.80 -52.83 12.31
C LEU A 261 8.71 -53.53 13.35
N GLU A 262 9.00 -52.87 14.47
CA GLU A 262 9.82 -53.43 15.55
C GLU A 262 9.15 -54.61 16.24
N GLU A 263 7.85 -54.53 16.51
CA GLU A 263 7.05 -55.63 17.05
C GLU A 263 7.09 -56.85 16.13
N ALA A 264 6.92 -56.65 14.81
CA ALA A 264 7.03 -57.73 13.83
C ALA A 264 8.45 -58.33 13.76
N LYS A 265 9.50 -57.50 13.87
CA LYS A 265 10.90 -57.97 13.92
C LYS A 265 11.16 -58.81 15.18
N SER A 266 10.68 -58.38 16.34
CA SER A 266 10.86 -59.09 17.62
C SER A 266 10.13 -60.43 17.66
N ILE A 267 8.92 -60.51 17.11
CA ILE A 267 8.19 -61.78 16.96
C ILE A 267 9.01 -62.78 16.13
N LEU A 268 9.73 -62.31 15.11
CA LEU A 268 10.57 -63.18 14.27
C LEU A 268 11.84 -63.67 15.00
N GLU A 269 12.43 -62.85 15.86
CA GLU A 269 13.64 -63.17 16.65
C GLU A 269 13.37 -64.23 17.75
N ILE A 270 12.16 -64.24 18.33
CA ILE A 270 11.73 -65.24 19.34
C ILE A 270 11.47 -66.64 18.71
N VAL A 271 11.29 -66.70 17.39
CA VAL A 271 10.86 -67.92 16.66
C VAL A 271 12.00 -68.85 16.23
N GLU A 272 13.27 -68.56 16.56
CA GLU A 272 14.43 -69.43 16.26
C GLU A 272 14.47 -70.78 17.03
N GLY A 273 13.38 -71.21 17.69
CA GLY A 273 13.33 -72.40 18.54
C GLY A 273 12.46 -73.59 18.11
N GLN A 274 11.36 -73.44 17.36
CA GLN A 274 10.48 -74.56 16.92
C GLN A 274 9.59 -74.19 15.71
N PRO A 275 9.20 -75.16 14.85
CA PRO A 275 8.54 -74.85 13.58
C PRO A 275 7.01 -74.75 13.76
N VAL A 276 6.43 -73.61 13.39
CA VAL A 276 5.25 -73.45 12.50
C VAL A 276 4.80 -71.98 12.48
N SER A 277 4.49 -71.50 11.26
CA SER A 277 3.99 -70.16 10.89
C SER A 277 5.03 -69.03 10.88
N SER A 278 6.01 -69.17 9.98
CA SER A 278 6.89 -68.08 9.52
C SER A 278 6.09 -66.83 9.14
N GLU A 279 6.33 -65.70 9.82
CA GLU A 279 5.96 -64.42 9.22
C GLU A 279 6.67 -64.30 7.86
N ARG A 280 5.89 -64.04 6.81
CA ARG A 280 6.42 -64.06 5.44
C ARG A 280 7.39 -62.87 5.27
N PRO A 281 8.60 -63.05 4.72
CA PRO A 281 9.54 -61.95 4.44
C PRO A 281 8.95 -60.80 3.59
N GLY A 282 7.84 -61.04 2.90
CA GLY A 282 7.05 -60.01 2.21
C GLY A 282 6.28 -59.06 3.14
N ARG A 283 5.82 -59.49 4.33
CA ARG A 283 5.13 -58.64 5.31
C ARG A 283 6.10 -57.64 5.95
N LEU A 284 7.26 -58.12 6.40
CA LEU A 284 8.33 -57.27 6.95
C LEU A 284 8.81 -56.21 5.95
N ARG A 285 9.02 -56.60 4.68
CA ARG A 285 9.36 -55.63 3.63
C ARG A 285 8.29 -54.57 3.40
N ARG A 286 7.00 -54.92 3.51
CA ARG A 286 5.90 -53.95 3.42
C ARG A 286 5.86 -53.00 4.62
N LEU A 287 6.00 -53.52 5.84
CA LEU A 287 6.07 -52.70 7.05
C LEU A 287 7.27 -51.76 7.03
N GLN A 288 8.43 -52.24 6.55
CA GLN A 288 9.61 -51.40 6.38
C GLN A 288 9.32 -50.27 5.38
N GLY A 289 8.73 -50.59 4.23
CA GLY A 289 8.33 -49.56 3.25
C GLY A 289 7.29 -48.57 3.78
N PHE A 290 6.37 -48.98 4.66
CA PHE A 290 5.44 -48.06 5.32
C PHE A 290 6.12 -47.16 6.34
N ALA A 291 7.03 -47.71 7.16
CA ALA A 291 7.81 -46.93 8.11
C ALA A 291 8.72 -45.92 7.40
N ASP A 292 9.42 -46.35 6.33
CA ASP A 292 10.29 -45.50 5.53
C ASP A 292 9.49 -44.36 4.88
N LYS A 293 8.33 -44.67 4.28
CA LYS A 293 7.45 -43.67 3.68
C LYS A 293 6.89 -42.69 4.70
N ALA A 294 6.43 -43.16 5.86
CA ALA A 294 5.91 -42.30 6.92
C ALA A 294 6.99 -41.34 7.44
N LYS A 295 8.24 -41.83 7.53
CA LYS A 295 9.39 -41.02 7.90
C LYS A 295 9.79 -40.00 6.83
N GLU A 296 9.72 -40.37 5.55
CA GLU A 296 9.97 -39.46 4.43
C GLU A 296 8.92 -38.32 4.37
N GLU A 297 7.65 -38.65 4.59
CA GLU A 297 6.57 -37.68 4.70
C GLU A 297 6.78 -36.74 5.91
N GLU A 298 7.17 -37.27 7.07
CA GLU A 298 7.53 -36.48 8.25
C GLU A 298 8.65 -35.48 7.93
N VAL A 299 9.77 -35.94 7.36
CA VAL A 299 10.91 -35.09 6.99
C VAL A 299 10.50 -34.00 5.99
N THR A 300 9.70 -34.35 4.98
CA THR A 300 9.22 -33.38 3.97
C THR A 300 8.40 -32.25 4.62
N ILE A 301 7.57 -32.57 5.61
CA ILE A 301 6.78 -31.55 6.32
C ILE A 301 7.68 -30.70 7.24
N GLU A 302 8.69 -31.31 7.88
CA GLU A 302 9.68 -30.59 8.69
C GLU A 302 10.49 -29.58 7.85
N GLU A 303 11.00 -29.98 6.68
CA GLU A 303 11.70 -29.09 5.74
C GLU A 303 10.81 -27.92 5.28
N SER A 304 9.54 -28.20 4.98
CA SER A 304 8.55 -27.17 4.63
C SER A 304 8.29 -26.19 5.78
N LEU A 305 8.21 -26.70 7.02
CA LEU A 305 8.07 -25.86 8.21
C LEU A 305 9.30 -24.96 8.39
N GLU A 306 10.51 -25.50 8.27
CA GLU A 306 11.76 -24.75 8.37
C GLU A 306 11.81 -23.62 7.32
N ALA A 307 11.51 -23.93 6.06
CA ALA A 307 11.48 -22.95 4.98
C ALA A 307 10.46 -21.82 5.25
N LYS A 308 9.28 -22.16 5.78
CA LYS A 308 8.26 -21.17 6.15
C LYS A 308 8.67 -20.34 7.36
N GLN A 309 9.33 -20.92 8.35
CA GLN A 309 9.88 -20.19 9.50
C GLN A 309 10.96 -19.20 9.06
N ALA A 310 11.85 -19.59 8.14
CA ALA A 310 12.83 -18.67 7.56
C ALA A 310 12.18 -17.52 6.77
N LEU A 311 11.08 -17.80 6.05
CA LEU A 311 10.27 -16.75 5.40
C LEU A 311 9.59 -15.82 6.40
N LEU A 312 9.06 -16.36 7.51
CA LEU A 312 8.47 -15.55 8.56
C LEU A 312 9.51 -14.66 9.23
N ALA A 313 10.69 -15.19 9.56
CA ALA A 313 11.77 -14.41 10.17
C ALA A 313 12.17 -13.21 9.29
N ARG A 314 12.35 -13.44 7.98
CA ARG A 314 12.59 -12.35 7.01
C ARG A 314 11.44 -11.35 6.96
N GLY A 315 10.20 -11.84 6.91
CA GLY A 315 9.02 -10.97 6.88
C GLY A 315 8.88 -10.10 8.14
N LEU A 316 9.24 -10.62 9.31
CA LEU A 316 9.22 -9.85 10.55
C LEU A 316 10.28 -8.75 10.56
N GLU A 317 11.50 -9.02 10.06
CA GLU A 317 12.53 -7.99 9.94
C GLU A 317 12.14 -6.93 8.90
N GLU A 318 11.63 -7.35 7.73
CA GLU A 318 11.08 -6.44 6.71
C GLU A 318 9.95 -5.57 7.29
N GLY A 319 9.07 -6.13 8.13
CA GLY A 319 7.99 -5.40 8.79
C GLY A 319 8.47 -4.40 9.83
N LYS A 320 9.51 -4.74 10.60
CA LYS A 320 10.17 -3.85 11.55
C LYS A 320 10.81 -2.65 10.84
N GLU A 321 11.60 -2.91 9.80
CA GLU A 321 12.26 -1.88 8.99
C GLU A 321 11.24 -0.98 8.30
N LEU A 322 10.12 -1.54 7.84
CA LEU A 322 9.02 -0.78 7.26
C LEU A 322 8.42 0.22 8.25
N LEU A 323 8.13 -0.19 9.49
CA LEU A 323 7.62 0.74 10.52
C LEU A 323 8.63 1.82 10.87
N ARG A 324 9.88 1.43 11.06
CA ARG A 324 10.97 2.35 11.37
C ARG A 324 11.05 3.45 10.32
N LEU A 325 11.10 3.06 9.04
CA LEU A 325 11.14 4.00 7.92
C LEU A 325 9.87 4.83 7.80
N LEU A 326 8.69 4.22 7.96
CA LEU A 326 7.39 4.90 7.88
C LEU A 326 7.28 6.03 8.91
N PHE A 327 7.54 5.71 10.18
CA PHE A 327 7.43 6.69 11.26
C PHE A 327 8.53 7.74 11.19
N LYS A 328 9.75 7.36 10.82
CA LYS A 328 10.82 8.33 10.57
C LYS A 328 10.46 9.30 9.44
N SER A 329 9.90 8.80 8.33
CA SER A 329 9.47 9.64 7.21
C SER A 329 8.37 10.62 7.62
N PHE A 330 7.40 10.18 8.45
CA PHE A 330 6.42 11.09 9.04
C PHE A 330 7.06 12.17 9.92
N VAL A 331 7.99 11.78 10.80
CA VAL A 331 8.69 12.72 11.68
C VAL A 331 9.47 13.74 10.88
N ASP A 332 10.23 13.30 9.87
CA ASP A 332 11.08 14.16 9.06
C ASP A 332 10.22 15.24 8.35
N VAL A 333 9.19 14.85 7.60
CA VAL A 333 8.34 15.82 6.87
C VAL A 333 7.52 16.73 7.79
N LEU A 334 7.06 16.22 8.93
CA LEU A 334 6.30 17.03 9.89
C LEU A 334 7.21 18.00 10.63
N THR A 335 8.45 17.62 10.95
CA THR A 335 9.39 18.50 11.65
C THR A 335 9.82 19.67 10.77
N GLU A 336 9.92 19.47 9.46
CA GLU A 336 10.21 20.54 8.49
C GLU A 336 9.05 21.54 8.33
N CYS A 337 7.80 21.07 8.46
CA CYS A 337 6.59 21.86 8.17
C CYS A 337 5.89 22.45 9.40
N LEU A 338 6.05 21.84 10.58
CA LEU A 338 5.36 22.28 11.79
C LEU A 338 5.96 23.59 12.33
N PRO A 339 5.13 24.53 12.81
CA PRO A 339 5.62 25.71 13.52
C PRO A 339 6.43 25.31 14.76
N PRO A 340 7.48 26.07 15.13
CA PRO A 340 8.25 25.78 16.33
C PRO A 340 7.38 25.93 17.59
N VAL A 341 7.70 25.14 18.62
CA VAL A 341 7.10 25.30 19.95
C VAL A 341 7.51 26.65 20.52
N SER A 342 6.57 27.35 21.16
CA SER A 342 6.86 28.65 21.81
C SER A 342 7.96 28.51 22.87
N ALA A 343 8.69 29.60 23.13
CA ALA A 343 9.66 29.65 24.23
C ALA A 343 9.02 29.36 25.60
N ASP A 344 7.71 29.64 25.73
CA ASP A 344 6.91 29.39 26.94
C ASP A 344 6.40 27.93 27.04
N GLY A 345 6.71 27.09 26.05
CA GLY A 345 6.27 25.69 25.99
C GLY A 345 4.88 25.49 25.36
N ASP A 346 4.22 26.57 24.93
CA ASP A 346 2.91 26.50 24.28
C ASP A 346 2.99 25.80 22.92
N VAL A 347 2.11 24.81 22.75
CA VAL A 347 2.00 24.03 21.52
C VAL A 347 1.20 24.83 20.48
N PRO A 348 1.69 24.98 19.23
CA PRO A 348 0.98 25.72 18.19
C PRO A 348 -0.44 25.21 17.95
N ASN A 349 -1.43 26.12 17.93
CA ASN A 349 -2.79 25.80 17.57
C ASN A 349 -3.02 25.96 16.06
N LEU A 350 -2.83 24.87 15.31
CA LEU A 350 -3.02 24.82 13.86
C LEU A 350 -4.47 25.15 13.41
N ARG A 351 -5.45 25.13 14.32
CA ARG A 351 -6.86 25.43 14.02
C ARG A 351 -7.25 26.87 14.32
N ALA A 352 -6.35 27.68 14.87
CA ALA A 352 -6.65 29.08 15.19
C ALA A 352 -6.97 29.93 13.93
N GLY A 353 -6.54 29.47 12.75
CA GLY A 353 -6.70 30.20 11.48
C GLY A 353 -5.76 31.39 11.38
N ASP A 354 -5.58 31.93 10.17
CA ASP A 354 -4.92 33.22 9.95
C ASP A 354 -6.01 34.30 9.79
N PRO A 355 -6.09 35.30 10.69
CA PRO A 355 -7.07 36.38 10.58
C PRO A 355 -6.91 37.23 9.31
N ASN A 356 -5.78 37.13 8.59
CA ASN A 356 -5.56 37.80 7.30
C ASN A 356 -5.97 36.97 6.08
N VAL A 357 -6.32 35.69 6.27
CA VAL A 357 -6.74 34.78 5.20
C VAL A 357 -8.20 34.44 5.44
N THR A 358 -9.10 35.21 4.84
CA THR A 358 -10.54 34.89 4.84
C THR A 358 -11.01 34.67 3.41
N PHE A 359 -11.41 33.45 3.09
CA PHE A 359 -12.06 33.13 1.81
C PHE A 359 -13.58 33.19 1.98
N PRO A 360 -14.31 33.97 1.16
CA PRO A 360 -15.75 34.14 1.35
C PRO A 360 -16.48 32.80 1.24
N ALA A 361 -17.37 32.52 2.22
CA ALA A 361 -18.33 31.44 2.10
C ALA A 361 -19.53 31.92 1.29
N SER A 362 -19.98 31.13 0.30
CA SER A 362 -21.25 31.38 -0.37
C SER A 362 -22.38 30.64 0.35
N ASP A 363 -23.32 31.43 0.86
CA ASP A 363 -24.58 31.14 1.56
C ASP A 363 -24.53 30.43 2.94
N PRO A 364 -25.24 30.94 3.98
CA PRO A 364 -25.06 30.51 5.37
C PRO A 364 -25.95 29.34 5.83
N GLU A 365 -26.89 28.83 5.02
CA GLU A 365 -27.95 27.95 5.54
C GLU A 365 -27.60 26.46 5.66
N ALA A 366 -26.40 26.00 5.25
CA ALA A 366 -26.12 24.56 5.13
C ALA A 366 -25.12 23.95 6.14
N VAL A 367 -24.62 24.69 7.14
CA VAL A 367 -23.51 24.16 7.97
C VAL A 367 -23.87 24.00 9.45
N THR A 368 -24.46 22.85 9.79
CA THR A 368 -24.31 22.23 11.11
C THR A 368 -23.89 20.76 10.95
N MET A 369 -22.59 20.55 10.76
CA MET A 369 -21.97 19.27 11.13
C MET A 369 -21.19 19.52 12.42
N GLU A 370 -21.63 18.88 13.51
CA GLU A 370 -20.89 18.85 14.77
C GLU A 370 -19.53 18.19 14.52
N ILE A 371 -18.48 19.00 14.57
CA ILE A 371 -17.12 18.52 14.73
C ILE A 371 -17.02 18.11 16.20
N ASP A 372 -16.89 16.82 16.47
CA ASP A 372 -16.60 16.30 17.82
C ASP A 372 -15.39 17.03 18.41
N ASN A 373 -15.68 17.96 19.32
CA ASN A 373 -14.69 18.64 20.12
C ASN A 373 -14.44 17.76 21.35
N GLU A 374 -13.53 16.80 21.22
CA GLU A 374 -12.97 16.08 22.37
C GLU A 374 -12.02 17.00 23.14
N ASN A 375 -12.60 18.02 23.81
CA ASN A 375 -11.97 18.79 24.87
C ASN A 375 -13.09 19.17 25.85
N GLY A 376 -13.28 18.35 26.89
CA GLY A 376 -14.17 18.69 27.98
C GLY A 376 -13.55 19.78 28.84
N ALA A 377 -14.09 21.00 28.76
CA ALA A 377 -14.26 22.01 29.82
C ALA A 377 -14.43 23.40 29.18
N ASP A 378 -15.67 23.90 29.15
CA ASP A 378 -16.08 25.12 29.85
C ASP A 378 -17.38 25.70 29.25
N ASN A 379 -18.39 25.77 30.11
CA ASN A 379 -19.63 26.47 29.88
C ASN A 379 -19.40 27.98 30.02
N ASN A 380 -19.67 28.75 28.97
CA ASN A 380 -20.31 30.06 29.14
C ASN A 380 -20.98 30.49 27.82
N SER A 381 -22.31 30.41 27.84
CA SER A 381 -23.18 30.95 26.82
C SER A 381 -23.13 32.49 26.83
N GLN A 382 -22.59 33.10 25.77
CA GLN A 382 -22.97 34.45 25.38
C GLN A 382 -23.53 34.42 23.97
N VAL A 383 -24.84 34.61 23.90
CA VAL A 383 -25.59 34.96 22.70
C VAL A 383 -25.23 36.39 22.34
N ASN A 384 -24.57 36.60 21.21
CA ASN A 384 -24.62 37.85 20.47
C ASN A 384 -24.65 37.53 18.98
N GLY A 385 -25.76 37.92 18.35
CA GLY A 385 -25.97 37.79 16.92
C GLY A 385 -25.13 38.81 16.17
N GLU A 386 -24.14 38.33 15.45
CA GLU A 386 -23.64 38.93 14.22
C GLU A 386 -23.47 37.79 13.22
N ASN A 387 -24.24 37.85 12.13
CA ASN A 387 -24.04 37.03 10.93
C ASN A 387 -22.63 37.32 10.40
N THR A 388 -21.66 36.59 10.92
CA THR A 388 -20.29 36.64 10.45
C THR A 388 -20.19 35.59 9.35
N GLU A 389 -20.02 36.01 8.11
CA GLU A 389 -19.67 35.13 6.99
C GLU A 389 -18.47 34.28 7.41
N VAL A 390 -18.68 33.00 7.78
CA VAL A 390 -17.59 32.14 8.23
C VAL A 390 -16.83 31.67 7.01
N GLY A 391 -15.92 32.51 6.54
CA GLY A 391 -14.93 32.13 5.56
C GLY A 391 -13.99 31.05 6.09
N TYR A 392 -13.41 30.25 5.19
CA TYR A 392 -12.39 29.28 5.59
C TYR A 392 -11.09 30.01 5.92
N THR A 393 -10.62 29.92 7.17
CA THR A 393 -9.51 30.73 7.70
C THR A 393 -8.17 30.00 7.83
N ILE A 394 -8.13 28.70 7.52
CA ILE A 394 -6.92 27.88 7.69
C ILE A 394 -6.07 27.95 6.41
N GLY A 395 -4.79 28.28 6.55
CA GLY A 395 -3.83 28.29 5.44
C GLY A 395 -3.53 26.89 4.89
N GLU A 396 -2.92 26.83 3.71
CA GLU A 396 -2.60 25.56 3.04
C GLU A 396 -1.62 24.72 3.88
N LEU A 397 -0.60 25.34 4.47
CA LEU A 397 0.42 24.66 5.27
C LEU A 397 -0.15 24.09 6.57
N GLU A 398 -1.01 24.84 7.26
CA GLU A 398 -1.68 24.39 8.48
C GLU A 398 -2.62 23.22 8.17
N GLN A 399 -3.37 23.31 7.06
CA GLN A 399 -4.23 22.23 6.61
C GLN A 399 -3.44 20.99 6.17
N TRP A 400 -2.28 21.18 5.55
CA TRP A 400 -1.31 20.10 5.27
C TRP A 400 -0.85 19.43 6.57
N CYS A 401 -0.43 20.21 7.58
CA CYS A 401 0.01 19.68 8.87
C CYS A 401 -1.10 18.91 9.58
N LEU A 402 -2.32 19.46 9.62
CA LEU A 402 -3.50 18.81 10.20
C LEU A 402 -3.83 17.48 9.52
N CYS A 403 -3.76 17.45 8.18
CA CYS A 403 -4.02 16.25 7.41
C CYS A 403 -2.97 15.17 7.70
N THR A 404 -1.69 15.51 7.62
CA THR A 404 -0.57 14.60 7.83
C THR A 404 -0.53 14.06 9.26
N LEU A 405 -0.79 14.89 10.29
CA LEU A 405 -0.95 14.46 11.68
C LEU A 405 -2.16 13.52 11.85
N GLY A 406 -3.26 13.80 11.14
CA GLY A 406 -4.43 12.93 11.10
C GLY A 406 -4.13 11.54 10.55
N TYR A 407 -3.35 11.47 9.46
CA TYR A 407 -2.89 10.20 8.91
C TYR A 407 -1.91 9.49 9.85
N LEU A 408 -0.95 10.18 10.47
CA LEU A 408 -0.07 9.58 11.49
C LEU A 408 -0.90 8.93 12.62
N LYS A 409 -1.89 9.65 13.17
CA LYS A 409 -2.82 9.09 14.17
C LYS A 409 -3.57 7.88 13.63
N SER A 410 -4.06 7.94 12.39
CA SER A 410 -4.81 6.85 11.77
C SER A 410 -3.95 5.60 11.56
N PHE A 411 -2.72 5.74 11.05
CA PHE A 411 -1.78 4.64 10.86
C PHE A 411 -1.38 4.02 12.20
N SER A 412 -1.08 4.85 13.20
CA SER A 412 -0.83 4.41 14.57
C SER A 412 -1.98 3.56 15.13
N ARG A 413 -3.22 3.96 14.89
CA ARG A 413 -4.41 3.22 15.35
C ARG A 413 -4.64 1.95 14.55
N GLN A 414 -4.54 2.01 13.23
CA GLN A 414 -4.87 0.91 12.33
C GLN A 414 -3.90 -0.27 12.48
N TYR A 415 -2.62 0.01 12.71
CA TYR A 415 -1.56 -0.99 12.83
C TYR A 415 -1.03 -1.10 14.26
N ALA A 416 -1.83 -0.74 15.26
CA ALA A 416 -1.41 -0.67 16.65
C ALA A 416 -0.83 -2.00 17.16
N THR A 417 -1.44 -3.12 16.81
CA THR A 417 -0.98 -4.46 17.23
C THR A 417 0.45 -4.74 16.77
N GLU A 418 0.74 -4.41 15.52
CA GLU A 418 2.06 -4.57 14.93
C GLU A 418 3.06 -3.57 15.51
N ILE A 419 2.65 -2.31 15.68
CA ILE A 419 3.49 -1.24 16.25
C ILE A 419 3.89 -1.57 17.69
N TRP A 420 2.97 -2.07 18.52
CA TRP A 420 3.27 -2.44 19.90
C TRP A 420 4.36 -3.52 20.01
N SER A 421 4.46 -4.42 19.02
CA SER A 421 5.54 -5.42 19.00
C SER A 421 6.94 -4.84 18.72
N HIS A 422 6.99 -3.59 18.25
CA HIS A 422 8.22 -2.88 17.90
C HIS A 422 8.37 -1.53 18.63
N ILE A 423 7.57 -1.29 19.68
CA ILE A 423 7.53 0.02 20.36
C ILE A 423 8.86 0.42 20.98
N GLY A 424 9.65 -0.54 21.50
CA GLY A 424 10.96 -0.25 22.07
C GLY A 424 11.92 0.38 21.05
N MET A 425 11.98 -0.17 19.83
CA MET A 425 12.77 0.41 18.74
C MET A 425 12.25 1.79 18.35
N LEU A 426 10.93 1.97 18.27
CA LEU A 426 10.35 3.27 17.93
C LEU A 426 10.61 4.32 19.01
N ASP A 427 10.59 3.96 20.29
CA ASP A 427 10.92 4.87 21.39
C ASP A 427 12.40 5.29 21.37
N GLU A 428 13.30 4.36 21.03
CA GLU A 428 14.74 4.62 20.92
C GLU A 428 15.12 5.45 19.69
N GLU A 429 14.50 5.19 18.54
CA GLU A 429 14.94 5.74 17.25
C GLU A 429 14.04 6.85 16.67
N VAL A 430 12.76 6.89 17.05
CA VAL A 430 11.74 7.77 16.43
C VAL A 430 11.14 8.72 17.45
N PHE A 431 10.54 8.20 18.53
CA PHE A 431 9.85 8.97 19.55
C PHE A 431 10.79 9.48 20.64
N VAL A 432 11.97 9.93 20.22
CA VAL A 432 13.00 10.51 21.09
C VAL A 432 12.49 11.77 21.82
N GLU A 433 13.19 12.18 22.88
CA GLU A 433 12.75 13.31 23.72
C GLU A 433 12.54 14.61 22.93
N SER A 434 13.34 14.84 21.89
CA SER A 434 13.30 16.04 21.04
C SER A 434 12.18 16.05 20.00
N ILE A 435 11.36 15.00 19.89
CA ILE A 435 10.27 14.96 18.90
C ILE A 435 9.23 16.06 19.17
N HIS A 436 8.72 16.67 18.12
CA HIS A 436 7.72 17.72 18.22
C HIS A 436 6.45 17.23 18.98
N PRO A 437 5.92 18.01 19.96
CA PRO A 437 4.80 17.58 20.80
C PRO A 437 3.53 17.17 20.02
N LEU A 438 3.21 17.86 18.92
CA LEU A 438 2.06 17.50 18.07
C LEU A 438 2.23 16.12 17.40
N ILE A 439 3.44 15.77 16.98
CA ILE A 439 3.74 14.47 16.37
C ILE A 439 3.57 13.38 17.42
N ARG A 440 4.16 13.58 18.62
CA ARG A 440 4.01 12.67 19.76
C ARG A 440 2.54 12.48 20.12
N LYS A 441 1.79 13.57 20.26
CA LYS A 441 0.35 13.55 20.57
C LYS A 441 -0.45 12.76 19.53
N ALA A 442 -0.22 13.01 18.24
CA ALA A 442 -0.91 12.30 17.16
C ALA A 442 -0.63 10.79 17.20
N ALA A 443 0.64 10.40 17.25
CA ALA A 443 1.04 9.00 17.26
C ALA A 443 0.53 8.27 18.52
N PHE A 444 0.70 8.87 19.71
CA PHE A 444 0.33 8.24 20.98
C PHE A 444 -1.18 8.17 21.16
N SER A 445 -1.92 9.19 20.70
CA SER A 445 -3.39 9.15 20.65
C SER A 445 -3.88 7.99 19.77
N GLY A 446 -3.23 7.76 18.62
CA GLY A 446 -3.56 6.61 17.76
C GLY A 446 -3.27 5.27 18.43
N LEU A 447 -2.18 5.17 19.18
CA LEU A 447 -1.79 3.96 19.92
C LEU A 447 -2.56 3.74 21.24
N CYS A 448 -3.43 4.68 21.63
CA CYS A 448 -4.03 4.74 22.96
C CYS A 448 -2.99 4.68 24.10
N ARG A 449 -1.81 5.27 23.87
CA ARG A 449 -0.73 5.35 24.85
C ARG A 449 -0.94 6.59 25.73
N GLN A 450 -0.88 6.41 27.05
CA GLN A 450 -0.93 7.54 27.98
C GLN A 450 0.26 8.47 27.73
N MET A 451 -0.03 9.77 27.58
CA MET A 451 1.00 10.80 27.60
C MET A 451 1.33 11.04 29.07
N ASN A 452 2.51 10.63 29.52
CA ASN A 452 3.01 11.09 30.81
C ASN A 452 3.15 12.63 30.68
N GLN A 453 2.44 13.34 31.56
CA GLN A 453 2.44 14.81 31.63
C GLN A 453 3.83 15.34 31.96
#